data_AF-U7QSP3-F1
#
_entry.id   AF-U7QSP3-F1
#
_cell.length_a   1.000
_cell.length_b   1.000
_cell.length_c   1.000
_cell.angle_alpha   90.00
_cell.angle_beta   90.00
_cell.angle_gamma   90.00
#
_symmetry.space_group_name_H-M   'P 1'
#
loop_
_entity.id
_entity.type
_entity.pdbx_description
1 polymer ?
#
loop_
_entity_poly.entity_id
_entity_poly.type
_entity_poly.pdbx_seq_one_letter_code
_entity_poly.pdbx_strand_id
1 'polypeptide(L)'
;EADGDDDSSYLSLVLPWDYLKEQEGMARFMDWLNFLCEQLEPDSGDCGYCLVLPNDFYDYFPLEYQLAQRYPALQVNSAVHTAKLQYEHSVRGVNWITLLSKRFVRRLGGEIWIRKTLARYPDVAISPYRNGLMIRAGQYPDLTPLPGSVPESYFAINQLIRPIRVIPREGHSLHFYGAGHFDDISTLAWYARYDRGPLHMTPLKGGHPALVSGFWRTDSIPDKQYFFAQGAMAFDVQGAEPGTTIWHLIREAENITE
;
A
#
# COMPACT_ATOMS: atom_id res chain seq x y z
N GLU A 1 -14.00 30.77 12.58
CA GLU A 1 -14.07 29.92 11.38
C GLU A 1 -12.71 29.93 10.69
N ALA A 2 -11.81 29.05 11.15
CA ALA A 2 -10.53 28.71 10.54
C ALA A 2 -9.94 27.52 11.31
N ASP A 3 -10.75 26.49 11.55
CA ASP A 3 -10.23 25.16 11.87
C ASP A 3 -10.49 24.34 10.61
N GLY A 4 -9.47 24.26 9.76
CA GLY A 4 -9.49 23.37 8.60
C GLY A 4 -9.54 21.94 9.14
N ASP A 5 -10.68 21.30 8.96
CA ASP A 5 -10.92 19.91 9.34
C ASP A 5 -10.11 19.02 8.37
N ASP A 6 -8.80 18.88 8.64
CA ASP A 6 -7.85 17.98 7.94
C ASP A 6 -8.06 16.50 8.31
N ASP A 7 -9.25 16.17 8.79
CA ASP A 7 -9.57 14.86 9.35
C ASP A 7 -9.92 13.85 8.25
N SER A 8 -9.06 12.86 8.04
CA SER A 8 -9.33 11.74 7.11
C SER A 8 -10.54 10.91 7.55
N SER A 9 -11.62 10.89 6.77
CA SER A 9 -12.77 10.02 7.05
C SER A 9 -12.50 8.56 6.66
N TYR A 10 -13.11 7.61 7.39
CA TYR A 10 -12.95 6.17 7.16
C TYR A 10 -14.30 5.45 7.08
N LEU A 11 -14.41 4.49 6.17
CA LEU A 11 -15.57 3.62 6.00
C LEU A 11 -15.12 2.16 6.07
N SER A 12 -15.77 1.37 6.94
CA SER A 12 -15.58 -0.08 7.01
C SER A 12 -16.90 -0.78 6.74
N LEU A 13 -16.86 -1.79 5.88
CA LEU A 13 -18.00 -2.60 5.50
C LEU A 13 -17.58 -4.06 5.53
N VAL A 14 -18.38 -4.89 6.19
CA VAL A 14 -18.12 -6.33 6.28
C VAL A 14 -19.30 -7.08 5.68
N LEU A 15 -18.99 -7.98 4.75
CA LEU A 15 -19.95 -8.84 4.07
C LEU A 15 -19.75 -10.29 4.54
N PRO A 16 -20.77 -11.15 4.48
CA PRO A 16 -20.63 -12.58 4.72
C PRO A 16 -19.51 -13.18 3.86
N TRP A 17 -18.69 -14.06 4.44
CA TRP A 17 -17.52 -14.63 3.76
C TRP A 17 -17.88 -15.44 2.49
N ASP A 18 -19.09 -16.00 2.46
CA ASP A 18 -19.65 -16.78 1.36
C ASP A 18 -20.28 -15.92 0.26
N TYR A 19 -20.41 -14.59 0.46
CA TYR A 19 -20.96 -13.66 -0.52
C TYR A 19 -20.24 -13.77 -1.88
N LEU A 20 -18.92 -13.92 -1.87
CA LEU A 20 -18.10 -14.08 -3.09
C LEU A 20 -18.32 -15.42 -3.81
N LYS A 21 -18.86 -16.43 -3.11
CA LYS A 21 -19.09 -17.79 -3.61
C LYS A 21 -20.49 -18.00 -4.15
N GLU A 22 -21.41 -17.07 -3.89
CA GLU A 22 -22.74 -17.08 -4.50
C GLU A 22 -22.65 -16.95 -6.03
N GLN A 23 -23.71 -17.35 -6.72
CA GLN A 23 -23.85 -17.10 -8.15
C GLN A 23 -23.73 -15.58 -8.41
N GLU A 24 -22.80 -15.20 -9.29
CA GLU A 24 -22.46 -13.80 -9.61
C GLU A 24 -21.89 -12.98 -8.43
N GLY A 25 -21.56 -13.60 -7.30
CA GLY A 25 -21.10 -12.92 -6.08
C GLY A 25 -19.88 -12.01 -6.31
N MET A 26 -18.88 -12.51 -7.04
CA MET A 26 -17.71 -11.71 -7.44
C MET A 26 -18.08 -10.50 -8.30
N ALA A 27 -18.97 -10.67 -9.29
CA ALA A 27 -19.37 -9.58 -10.19
C ALA A 27 -20.11 -8.50 -9.40
N ARG A 28 -21.10 -8.90 -8.57
CA ARG A 28 -21.85 -7.97 -7.71
C ARG A 28 -20.95 -7.24 -6.71
N PHE A 29 -19.97 -7.93 -6.11
CA PHE A 29 -18.99 -7.30 -5.22
C PHE A 29 -18.19 -6.22 -5.96
N MET A 30 -17.67 -6.54 -7.14
CA MET A 30 -16.88 -5.59 -7.93
C MET A 30 -17.72 -4.40 -8.41
N ASP A 31 -18.96 -4.62 -8.83
CA ASP A 31 -19.89 -3.55 -9.23
C ASP A 31 -20.19 -2.62 -8.06
N TRP A 32 -20.44 -3.17 -6.88
CA TRP A 32 -20.69 -2.38 -5.68
C TRP A 32 -19.44 -1.62 -5.21
N LEU A 33 -18.26 -2.23 -5.28
CA LEU A 33 -17.00 -1.56 -4.96
C LEU A 33 -16.71 -0.41 -5.94
N ASN A 34 -16.97 -0.61 -7.24
CA ASN A 34 -16.88 0.45 -8.25
C ASN A 34 -17.84 1.59 -7.92
N PHE A 35 -19.10 1.28 -7.59
CA PHE A 35 -20.07 2.28 -7.17
C PHE A 35 -19.55 3.10 -5.98
N LEU A 36 -19.04 2.45 -4.92
CA LEU A 36 -18.47 3.14 -3.76
C LEU A 36 -17.29 4.05 -4.16
N CYS A 37 -16.38 3.56 -5.01
CA CYS A 37 -15.24 4.35 -5.49
C CYS A 37 -15.67 5.59 -6.28
N GLU A 38 -16.77 5.50 -7.05
CA GLU A 38 -17.34 6.62 -7.79
C GLU A 38 -18.07 7.63 -6.88
N GLN A 39 -18.67 7.19 -5.78
CA GLN A 39 -19.37 8.07 -4.85
C GLN A 39 -18.42 8.76 -3.86
N LEU A 40 -17.42 8.03 -3.36
CA LEU A 40 -16.59 8.48 -2.24
C LEU A 40 -15.22 8.99 -2.68
N GLU A 41 -14.78 8.65 -3.90
CA GLU A 41 -13.46 9.00 -4.41
C GLU A 41 -12.32 8.71 -3.40
N PRO A 42 -12.26 7.49 -2.82
CA PRO A 42 -11.42 7.20 -1.67
C PRO A 42 -9.96 7.50 -1.96
N ASP A 43 -9.28 8.05 -0.97
CA ASP A 43 -7.88 8.38 -1.15
C ASP A 43 -6.99 7.12 -1.15
N SER A 44 -7.26 6.20 -0.23
CA SER A 44 -6.73 4.83 -0.28
C SER A 44 -7.71 3.86 0.37
N GLY A 45 -7.50 2.56 0.17
CA GLY A 45 -8.31 1.52 0.81
C GLY A 45 -7.81 0.12 0.50
N ASP A 46 -8.30 -0.85 1.27
CA ASP A 46 -8.01 -2.25 1.08
C ASP A 46 -9.27 -3.12 1.25
N CYS A 47 -9.29 -4.26 0.56
CA CYS A 47 -10.31 -5.30 0.76
C CYS A 47 -9.63 -6.65 0.90
N GLY A 48 -10.18 -7.50 1.78
CA GLY A 48 -9.68 -8.84 2.05
C GLY A 48 -10.55 -9.55 3.09
N TYR A 49 -10.15 -10.73 3.51
CA TYR A 49 -10.81 -11.39 4.65
C TYR A 49 -10.40 -10.74 5.96
N CYS A 50 -11.34 -10.58 6.88
CA CYS A 50 -11.08 -10.13 8.25
C CYS A 50 -11.90 -10.95 9.24
N LEU A 51 -11.59 -10.83 10.53
CA LEU A 51 -12.44 -11.39 11.58
C LEU A 51 -13.54 -10.39 11.94
N VAL A 52 -14.75 -10.91 12.14
CA VAL A 52 -15.83 -10.17 12.80
C VAL A 52 -15.78 -10.53 14.27
N LEU A 53 -15.21 -9.62 15.07
CA LEU A 53 -15.14 -9.79 16.51
C LEU A 53 -16.41 -9.25 17.18
N PRO A 54 -16.79 -9.79 18.36
CA PRO A 54 -17.83 -9.22 19.22
C PRO A 54 -17.54 -7.76 19.60
N ASN A 55 -18.54 -7.07 20.17
CA ASN A 55 -18.38 -5.66 20.56
C ASN A 55 -17.31 -5.48 21.67
N ASP A 56 -17.12 -6.50 22.49
CA ASP A 56 -16.04 -6.70 23.46
C ASP A 56 -14.75 -7.22 22.79
N PHE A 57 -14.41 -6.69 21.60
CA PHE A 57 -13.30 -7.17 20.76
C PHE A 57 -11.94 -7.20 21.46
N TYR A 58 -11.75 -6.40 22.51
CA TYR A 58 -10.55 -6.36 23.35
C TYR A 58 -10.19 -7.75 23.91
N ASP A 59 -11.20 -8.53 24.33
CA ASP A 59 -11.00 -9.87 24.90
C ASP A 59 -10.61 -10.91 23.82
N TYR A 60 -10.80 -10.56 22.55
CA TYR A 60 -10.54 -11.43 21.39
C TYR A 60 -9.33 -10.99 20.56
N PHE A 61 -8.61 -9.94 20.97
CA PHE A 61 -7.33 -9.59 20.37
C PHE A 61 -6.32 -10.75 20.36
N PRO A 62 -6.18 -11.58 21.41
CA PRO A 62 -5.29 -12.74 21.33
C PRO A 62 -5.64 -13.71 20.21
N LEU A 63 -6.94 -13.88 19.93
CA LEU A 63 -7.42 -14.74 18.85
C LEU A 63 -7.10 -14.14 17.48
N GLU A 64 -7.36 -12.84 17.28
CA GLU A 64 -7.02 -12.15 16.02
C GLU A 64 -5.51 -12.16 15.78
N TYR A 65 -4.69 -11.94 16.81
CA TYR A 65 -3.24 -12.01 16.72
C TYR A 65 -2.77 -13.42 16.29
N GLN A 66 -3.23 -14.47 16.96
CA GLN A 66 -2.86 -15.85 16.62
C GLN A 66 -3.26 -16.22 15.18
N LEU A 67 -4.44 -15.79 14.74
CA LEU A 67 -4.91 -16.05 13.38
C LEU A 67 -4.11 -15.24 12.35
N ALA A 68 -3.79 -13.97 12.64
CA ALA A 68 -2.94 -13.14 11.79
C ALA A 68 -1.54 -13.76 11.61
N GLN A 69 -0.94 -14.32 12.67
CA GLN A 69 0.33 -15.04 12.59
C GLN A 69 0.25 -16.28 11.69
N ARG A 70 -0.91 -16.93 11.61
CA ARG A 70 -1.13 -18.12 10.77
C ARG A 70 -1.50 -17.78 9.34
N TYR A 71 -2.24 -16.69 9.10
CA TYR A 71 -2.81 -16.30 7.82
C TYR A 71 -2.37 -14.89 7.43
N PRO A 72 -1.26 -14.73 6.70
CA PRO A 72 -0.68 -13.40 6.42
C PRO A 72 -1.60 -12.47 5.60
N ALA A 73 -2.52 -13.03 4.81
CA ALA A 73 -3.50 -12.28 4.01
C ALA A 73 -4.73 -11.83 4.82
N LEU A 74 -4.93 -12.36 6.03
CA LEU A 74 -6.01 -11.92 6.91
C LEU A 74 -5.80 -10.47 7.31
N GLN A 75 -6.81 -9.62 7.15
CA GLN A 75 -6.77 -8.25 7.58
C GLN A 75 -7.06 -8.16 9.09
N VAL A 76 -6.15 -7.52 9.83
CA VAL A 76 -6.34 -7.14 11.22
C VAL A 76 -7.09 -5.82 11.24
N ASN A 77 -8.35 -5.78 11.71
CA ASN A 77 -9.20 -4.59 11.59
C ASN A 77 -9.85 -4.14 12.90
N SER A 78 -9.74 -4.92 13.97
CA SER A 78 -10.42 -4.67 15.24
C SER A 78 -10.23 -3.26 15.82
N ALA A 79 -9.02 -2.71 15.79
CA ALA A 79 -8.71 -1.36 16.27
C ALA A 79 -8.37 -0.35 15.14
N VAL A 80 -8.69 -0.64 13.87
CA VAL A 80 -8.31 0.24 12.75
C VAL A 80 -8.87 1.67 12.89
N HIS A 81 -10.03 1.80 13.53
CA HIS A 81 -10.71 3.08 13.75
C HIS A 81 -9.91 4.03 14.67
N THR A 82 -8.97 3.53 15.47
CA THR A 82 -8.13 4.36 16.36
C THR A 82 -6.87 4.89 15.69
N ALA A 83 -6.59 4.52 14.45
CA ALA A 83 -5.38 4.91 13.72
C ALA A 83 -5.59 6.05 12.70
N LYS A 84 -6.68 6.83 12.83
CA LYS A 84 -7.13 7.86 11.86
C LYS A 84 -6.03 8.85 11.44
N LEU A 85 -5.28 9.38 12.42
CA LEU A 85 -4.21 10.37 12.20
C LEU A 85 -2.92 9.79 11.55
N GLN A 86 -2.82 8.47 11.43
CA GLN A 86 -1.57 7.81 11.03
C GLN A 86 -1.48 7.56 9.52
N TYR A 87 -2.56 7.78 8.78
CA TYR A 87 -2.68 7.40 7.36
C TYR A 87 -2.87 8.60 6.41
N GLU A 88 -2.88 9.84 6.90
CA GLU A 88 -3.24 11.04 6.12
C GLU A 88 -2.44 11.25 4.83
N HIS A 89 -1.19 10.76 4.74
CA HIS A 89 -0.36 10.84 3.53
C HIS A 89 0.22 9.48 3.14
N SER A 90 -0.39 8.38 3.57
CA SER A 90 0.18 7.05 3.47
C SER A 90 -0.87 5.97 3.25
N VAL A 91 -0.50 4.93 2.52
CA VAL A 91 -1.35 3.74 2.40
C VAL A 91 -1.03 2.76 3.52
N ARG A 92 -2.04 2.12 4.11
CA ARG A 92 -1.85 1.18 5.22
C ARG A 92 -1.04 -0.05 4.81
N GLY A 93 -1.30 -0.60 3.63
CA GLY A 93 -0.64 -1.79 3.12
C GLY A 93 -1.39 -2.39 1.94
N VAL A 94 -0.99 -3.60 1.57
CA VAL A 94 -1.64 -4.40 0.52
C VAL A 94 -2.58 -5.44 1.13
N ASN A 95 -3.68 -5.71 0.44
CA ASN A 95 -4.50 -6.91 0.63
C ASN A 95 -5.02 -7.36 -0.76
N TRP A 96 -6.02 -8.24 -0.81
CA TRP A 96 -6.58 -8.79 -2.05
C TRP A 96 -6.94 -7.70 -3.06
N ILE A 97 -7.53 -6.60 -2.60
CA ILE A 97 -7.70 -5.38 -3.39
C ILE A 97 -7.01 -4.22 -2.67
N THR A 98 -6.27 -3.42 -3.41
CA THR A 98 -5.70 -2.16 -2.97
C THR A 98 -6.22 -1.02 -3.85
N LEU A 99 -6.80 -0.01 -3.21
CA LEU A 99 -7.27 1.22 -3.85
C LEU A 99 -6.22 2.31 -3.65
N LEU A 100 -5.85 2.95 -4.74
CA LEU A 100 -4.90 4.06 -4.75
C LEU A 100 -5.53 5.24 -5.48
N SER A 101 -5.60 6.41 -4.85
CA SER A 101 -6.02 7.62 -5.56
C SER A 101 -4.97 8.12 -6.55
N LYS A 102 -5.33 9.10 -7.39
CA LYS A 102 -4.44 9.73 -8.36
C LYS A 102 -3.19 10.29 -7.71
N ARG A 103 -3.26 10.80 -6.47
CA ARG A 103 -2.09 11.34 -5.76
C ARG A 103 -1.08 10.23 -5.45
N PHE A 104 -1.54 9.07 -4.96
CA PHE A 104 -0.66 7.92 -4.73
C PHE A 104 -0.15 7.30 -6.05
N VAL A 105 -1.01 7.21 -7.06
CA VAL A 105 -0.60 6.74 -8.39
C VAL A 105 0.53 7.62 -8.96
N ARG A 106 0.44 8.95 -8.82
CA ARG A 106 1.53 9.87 -9.23
C ARG A 106 2.82 9.60 -8.46
N ARG A 107 2.74 9.46 -7.13
CA ARG A 107 3.90 9.16 -6.26
C ARG A 107 4.58 7.83 -6.58
N LEU A 108 3.91 6.94 -7.31
CA LEU A 108 4.44 5.65 -7.78
C LEU A 108 5.00 5.68 -9.21
N GLY A 109 5.03 6.83 -9.90
CA GLY A 109 5.47 6.91 -11.30
C GLY A 109 4.33 6.93 -12.32
N GLY A 110 3.08 7.01 -11.87
CA GLY A 110 1.90 7.04 -12.72
C GLY A 110 1.43 5.66 -13.18
N GLU A 111 0.24 5.63 -13.77
CA GLU A 111 -0.44 4.39 -14.17
C GLU A 111 0.37 3.56 -15.18
N ILE A 112 1.04 4.21 -16.15
CA ILE A 112 1.87 3.52 -17.15
C ILE A 112 2.98 2.72 -16.45
N TRP A 113 3.64 3.32 -15.46
CA TRP A 113 4.69 2.66 -14.69
C TRP A 113 4.14 1.51 -13.85
N ILE A 114 3.01 1.72 -13.17
CA ILE A 114 2.35 0.70 -12.35
C ILE A 114 1.99 -0.52 -13.21
N ARG A 115 1.31 -0.30 -14.35
CA ARG A 115 0.92 -1.37 -15.27
C ARG A 115 2.14 -2.11 -15.81
N LYS A 116 3.19 -1.39 -16.23
CA LYS A 116 4.45 -2.00 -16.68
C LYS A 116 5.11 -2.85 -15.59
N THR A 117 5.13 -2.36 -14.36
CA THR A 117 5.75 -3.04 -13.21
C THR A 117 5.04 -4.35 -12.90
N LEU A 118 3.70 -4.32 -12.93
CA LEU A 118 2.86 -5.45 -12.54
C LEU A 118 2.52 -6.39 -13.71
N ALA A 119 2.83 -6.04 -14.96
CA ALA A 119 2.51 -6.83 -16.16
C ALA A 119 3.02 -8.28 -16.14
N ARG A 120 4.06 -8.57 -15.36
CA ARG A 120 4.64 -9.93 -15.23
C ARG A 120 3.83 -10.85 -14.30
N TYR A 121 2.84 -10.34 -13.57
CA TYR A 121 2.01 -11.09 -12.63
C TYR A 121 0.61 -11.27 -13.23
N PRO A 122 0.33 -12.40 -13.90
CA PRO A 122 -0.89 -12.59 -14.69
C PRO A 122 -2.17 -12.66 -13.84
N ASP A 123 -2.03 -12.90 -12.54
CA ASP A 123 -3.10 -12.91 -11.56
C ASP A 123 -3.45 -11.50 -11.05
N VAL A 124 -2.68 -10.47 -11.42
CA VAL A 124 -2.95 -9.09 -11.05
C VAL A 124 -3.88 -8.43 -12.08
N ALA A 125 -5.02 -7.91 -11.61
CA ALA A 125 -5.92 -7.08 -12.42
C ALA A 125 -5.84 -5.62 -11.97
N ILE A 126 -5.80 -4.69 -12.93
CA ILE A 126 -5.74 -3.25 -12.67
C ILE A 126 -6.88 -2.56 -13.41
N SER A 127 -7.81 -1.99 -12.65
CA SER A 127 -8.99 -1.29 -13.16
C SER A 127 -8.98 0.17 -12.71
N PRO A 128 -9.19 1.14 -13.60
CA PRO A 128 -9.31 2.53 -13.21
C PRO A 128 -10.68 2.82 -12.57
N TYR A 129 -10.72 3.83 -11.71
CA TYR A 129 -11.95 4.50 -11.26
C TYR A 129 -11.71 6.01 -11.26
N ARG A 130 -12.77 6.82 -11.07
CA ARG A 130 -12.72 8.28 -11.22
C ARG A 130 -11.55 8.97 -10.53
N ASN A 131 -11.23 8.56 -9.30
CA ASN A 131 -10.13 9.13 -8.52
C ASN A 131 -8.87 8.26 -8.46
N GLY A 132 -8.72 7.17 -9.24
CA GLY A 132 -7.48 6.39 -9.17
C GLY A 132 -7.50 4.99 -9.79
N LEU A 133 -6.76 4.07 -9.15
CA LEU A 133 -6.62 2.67 -9.57
C LEU A 133 -7.04 1.69 -8.48
N MET A 134 -7.75 0.66 -8.88
CA MET A 134 -7.97 -0.56 -8.13
C MET A 134 -7.02 -1.63 -8.62
N ILE A 135 -6.20 -2.18 -7.73
CA ILE A 135 -5.25 -3.26 -8.01
C ILE A 135 -5.72 -4.49 -7.25
N ARG A 136 -6.07 -5.57 -7.97
CA ARG A 136 -6.55 -6.82 -7.39
C ARG A 136 -5.51 -7.94 -7.57
N ALA A 137 -5.13 -8.58 -6.46
CA ALA A 137 -4.17 -9.68 -6.38
C ALA A 137 -4.87 -11.05 -6.43
N GLY A 138 -5.04 -11.61 -7.62
CA GLY A 138 -5.75 -12.88 -7.82
C GLY A 138 -7.27 -12.72 -7.95
N GLN A 139 -7.95 -13.80 -8.32
CA GLN A 139 -9.39 -13.78 -8.53
C GLN A 139 -10.17 -13.70 -7.21
N TYR A 140 -9.67 -14.33 -6.15
CA TYR A 140 -10.29 -14.38 -4.82
C TYR A 140 -9.26 -14.00 -3.75
N PRO A 141 -9.70 -13.48 -2.60
CA PRO A 141 -8.80 -13.17 -1.50
C PRO A 141 -8.09 -14.43 -1.00
N ASP A 142 -6.79 -14.32 -0.71
CA ASP A 142 -6.01 -15.44 -0.18
C ASP A 142 -6.33 -15.70 1.30
N LEU A 143 -6.25 -16.97 1.68
CA LEU A 143 -6.40 -17.44 3.07
C LEU A 143 -5.47 -18.63 3.33
N THR A 144 -4.35 -18.71 2.60
CA THR A 144 -3.41 -19.80 2.70
C THR A 144 -2.66 -19.70 4.03
N PRO A 145 -2.72 -20.72 4.92
CA PRO A 145 -1.98 -20.69 6.17
C PRO A 145 -0.49 -20.91 5.93
N LEU A 146 0.35 -20.32 6.77
CA LEU A 146 1.76 -20.70 6.87
C LEU A 146 1.89 -22.20 7.28
N PRO A 147 2.92 -22.91 6.77
CA PRO A 147 4.03 -22.42 5.95
C PRO A 147 3.74 -22.37 4.43
N GLY A 148 2.46 -22.45 4.02
CA GLY A 148 2.08 -22.27 2.62
C GLY A 148 2.52 -20.91 2.06
N SER A 149 2.74 -20.84 0.75
CA SER A 149 3.20 -19.62 0.10
C SER A 149 2.05 -18.66 -0.18
N VAL A 150 2.15 -17.43 0.33
CA VAL A 150 1.30 -16.32 -0.10
C VAL A 150 1.55 -16.05 -1.59
N PRO A 151 0.52 -15.71 -2.40
CA PRO A 151 0.70 -15.43 -3.81
C PRO A 151 1.74 -14.34 -4.08
N GLU A 152 2.53 -14.53 -5.13
CA GLU A 152 3.60 -13.62 -5.56
C GLU A 152 3.08 -12.19 -5.81
N SER A 153 1.83 -12.06 -6.26
CA SER A 153 1.16 -10.78 -6.49
C SER A 153 1.08 -9.89 -5.24
N TYR A 154 0.89 -10.46 -4.04
CA TYR A 154 0.90 -9.69 -2.80
C TYR A 154 2.28 -9.07 -2.54
N PHE A 155 3.36 -9.83 -2.75
CA PHE A 155 4.73 -9.32 -2.63
C PHE A 155 5.03 -8.25 -3.68
N ALA A 156 4.59 -8.48 -4.92
CA ALA A 156 4.80 -7.55 -6.03
C ALA A 156 4.13 -6.20 -5.78
N ILE A 157 2.85 -6.21 -5.40
CA ILE A 157 2.08 -5.01 -5.10
C ILE A 157 2.64 -4.34 -3.84
N ASN A 158 2.98 -5.11 -2.80
CA ASN A 158 3.63 -4.56 -1.60
C ASN A 158 4.90 -3.77 -1.96
N GLN A 159 5.78 -4.35 -2.78
CA GLN A 159 7.02 -3.69 -3.17
C GLN A 159 6.78 -2.44 -4.01
N LEU A 160 5.75 -2.45 -4.87
CA LEU A 160 5.34 -1.27 -5.61
C LEU A 160 4.88 -0.15 -4.66
N ILE A 161 4.00 -0.43 -3.70
CA ILE A 161 3.41 0.61 -2.83
C ILE A 161 4.29 0.98 -1.63
N ARG A 162 5.36 0.23 -1.37
CA ARG A 162 6.24 0.44 -0.20
C ARG A 162 6.71 1.89 0.01
N PRO A 163 7.08 2.66 -1.02
CA PRO A 163 7.53 4.05 -0.84
C PRO A 163 6.43 5.02 -0.36
N ILE A 164 5.15 4.62 -0.47
CA ILE A 164 4.00 5.43 -0.07
C ILE A 164 3.26 4.82 1.13
N ARG A 165 3.77 3.72 1.69
CA ARG A 165 3.17 3.06 2.85
C ARG A 165 3.37 3.89 4.11
N VAL A 166 2.49 3.66 5.08
CA VAL A 166 2.66 4.19 6.44
C VAL A 166 3.98 3.69 7.01
N ILE A 167 4.70 4.58 7.68
CA ILE A 167 5.91 4.24 8.44
C ILE A 167 5.48 4.18 9.90
N PRO A 168 5.40 2.98 10.51
CA PRO A 168 5.01 2.88 11.91
C PRO A 168 6.03 3.58 12.80
N ARG A 169 5.54 4.35 13.78
CA ARG A 169 6.36 5.04 14.78
C ARG A 169 6.38 4.24 16.08
N GLU A 170 7.33 4.54 16.96
CA GLU A 170 7.37 3.95 18.30
C GLU A 170 6.02 4.10 19.02
N GLY A 171 5.53 3.03 19.64
CA GLY A 171 4.21 2.97 20.26
C GLY A 171 3.03 2.71 19.32
N HIS A 172 3.24 2.58 18.00
CA HIS A 172 2.19 2.14 17.08
C HIS A 172 1.91 0.65 17.29
N SER A 173 0.71 0.34 17.80
CA SER A 173 0.19 -1.03 17.83
C SER A 173 -1.13 -1.16 17.07
N LEU A 174 -1.34 -2.33 16.44
CA LEU A 174 -2.61 -2.73 15.83
C LEU A 174 -3.68 -3.12 16.87
N HIS A 175 -3.28 -3.37 18.11
CA HIS A 175 -4.16 -3.65 19.26
C HIS A 175 -3.83 -2.70 20.41
N PHE A 176 -4.62 -2.77 21.47
CA PHE A 176 -4.25 -2.16 22.75
C PHE A 176 -3.36 -3.11 23.56
N TYR A 177 -2.50 -2.57 24.44
CA TYR A 177 -1.55 -3.38 25.21
C TYR A 177 -2.24 -4.50 26.02
N GLY A 178 -1.73 -5.73 25.88
CA GLY A 178 -2.21 -6.91 26.60
C GLY A 178 -1.46 -8.17 26.20
N ALA A 179 -1.53 -9.22 27.03
CA ALA A 179 -0.84 -10.48 26.77
C ALA A 179 -1.42 -11.17 25.53
N GLY A 180 -0.57 -11.49 24.56
CA GLY A 180 -0.98 -12.11 23.30
C GLY A 180 -1.61 -11.16 22.29
N HIS A 181 -1.55 -9.84 22.51
CA HIS A 181 -2.02 -8.84 21.54
C HIS A 181 -0.88 -8.46 20.58
N PHE A 182 -1.22 -7.76 19.51
CA PHE A 182 -0.21 -6.97 18.81
C PHE A 182 0.38 -5.92 19.77
N ASP A 183 1.70 -5.81 19.75
CA ASP A 183 2.52 -4.77 20.34
C ASP A 183 3.24 -3.99 19.22
N ASP A 184 4.13 -3.07 19.58
CA ASP A 184 4.90 -2.28 18.62
C ASP A 184 5.80 -3.14 17.72
N ILE A 185 6.49 -4.14 18.28
CA ILE A 185 7.40 -5.04 17.56
C ILE A 185 6.61 -5.91 16.56
N SER A 186 5.55 -6.56 17.01
CA SER A 186 4.72 -7.44 16.17
C SER A 186 3.89 -6.65 15.15
N THR A 187 3.52 -5.40 15.45
CA THR A 187 2.91 -4.48 14.49
C THR A 187 3.88 -4.10 13.37
N LEU A 188 5.13 -3.77 13.71
CA LEU A 188 6.19 -3.55 12.72
C LEU A 188 6.40 -4.79 11.84
N ALA A 189 6.45 -5.97 12.46
CA ALA A 189 6.55 -7.23 11.72
C ALA A 189 5.33 -7.48 10.80
N TRP A 190 4.12 -7.14 11.26
CA TRP A 190 2.90 -7.23 10.46
C TRP A 190 2.95 -6.35 9.23
N TYR A 191 3.35 -5.09 9.38
CA TYR A 191 3.52 -4.20 8.24
C TYR A 191 4.64 -4.70 7.30
N ALA A 192 5.72 -5.28 7.84
CA ALA A 192 6.83 -5.79 7.05
C ALA A 192 6.61 -7.20 6.44
N ARG A 193 5.46 -7.85 6.68
CA ARG A 193 5.24 -9.28 6.35
C ARG A 193 5.43 -9.65 4.87
N TYR A 194 5.31 -8.68 3.97
CA TYR A 194 5.52 -8.85 2.52
C TYR A 194 6.80 -8.17 2.00
N ASP A 195 7.64 -7.63 2.88
CA ASP A 195 8.88 -6.96 2.49
C ASP A 195 9.96 -8.00 2.15
N ARG A 196 10.67 -7.81 1.04
CA ARG A 196 11.83 -8.63 0.65
C ARG A 196 13.14 -7.91 0.95
N GLY A 197 13.36 -7.63 2.23
CA GLY A 197 14.54 -6.89 2.70
C GLY A 197 14.36 -5.36 2.66
N PRO A 198 15.44 -4.59 2.87
CA PRO A 198 15.39 -3.13 2.97
C PRO A 198 14.89 -2.44 1.70
N LEU A 199 14.25 -1.28 1.85
CA LEU A 199 13.87 -0.43 0.71
C LEU A 199 15.08 0.44 0.35
N HIS A 200 15.70 0.16 -0.80
CA HIS A 200 16.85 0.93 -1.28
C HIS A 200 16.41 2.12 -2.13
N MET A 201 16.76 3.34 -1.71
CA MET A 201 16.47 4.57 -2.47
C MET A 201 17.51 4.86 -3.55
N THR A 202 18.70 4.34 -3.40
CA THR A 202 19.83 4.57 -4.31
C THR A 202 20.46 3.23 -4.70
N PRO A 203 20.95 3.07 -5.94
CA PRO A 203 20.84 4.02 -7.06
C PRO A 203 19.44 4.07 -7.70
N LEU A 204 19.08 5.22 -8.25
CA LEU A 204 17.92 5.42 -9.13
C LEU A 204 18.39 5.40 -10.60
N LYS A 205 17.77 4.56 -11.43
CA LYS A 205 18.09 4.48 -12.87
C LYS A 205 17.25 5.45 -13.68
N GLY A 206 17.81 5.94 -14.79
CA GLY A 206 17.05 6.62 -15.84
C GLY A 206 15.80 5.82 -16.24
N GLY A 207 14.72 6.52 -16.53
CA GLY A 207 13.43 5.92 -16.88
C GLY A 207 12.75 5.13 -15.75
N HIS A 208 13.16 5.30 -14.49
CA HIS A 208 12.46 4.78 -13.30
C HIS A 208 11.97 5.95 -12.44
N PRO A 209 10.87 5.80 -11.70
CA PRO A 209 10.39 6.84 -10.80
C PRO A 209 11.26 6.95 -9.55
N ALA A 210 11.53 8.17 -9.11
CA ALA A 210 12.15 8.42 -7.82
C ALA A 210 11.23 7.94 -6.70
N LEU A 211 11.75 7.12 -5.79
CA LEU A 211 10.95 6.57 -4.69
C LEU A 211 10.78 7.55 -3.53
N VAL A 212 11.57 8.61 -3.48
CA VAL A 212 11.49 9.73 -2.52
C VAL A 212 11.74 11.05 -3.23
N SER A 213 11.21 12.13 -2.68
CA SER A 213 11.59 13.48 -3.08
C SER A 213 13.00 13.78 -2.56
N GLY A 214 13.86 14.38 -3.38
CA GLY A 214 15.22 14.65 -2.95
C GLY A 214 16.12 15.26 -4.02
N PHE A 215 17.35 15.54 -3.60
CA PHE A 215 18.41 16.02 -4.48
C PHE A 215 19.32 14.86 -4.84
N TRP A 216 19.52 14.68 -6.14
CA TRP A 216 20.22 13.56 -6.74
C TRP A 216 21.39 14.07 -7.56
N ARG A 217 22.45 13.26 -7.63
CA ARG A 217 23.65 13.51 -8.44
C ARG A 217 23.93 12.29 -9.30
N THR A 218 24.55 12.50 -10.45
CA THR A 218 25.11 11.43 -11.27
C THR A 218 26.60 11.67 -11.47
N ASP A 219 27.39 10.60 -11.55
CA ASP A 219 28.84 10.68 -11.72
C ASP A 219 29.24 11.24 -13.09
N SER A 220 28.35 11.17 -14.09
CA SER A 220 28.57 11.77 -15.41
C SER A 220 28.60 13.30 -15.37
N ILE A 221 28.02 13.94 -14.35
CA ILE A 221 28.00 15.40 -14.18
C ILE A 221 28.16 15.73 -12.68
N PRO A 222 29.35 15.51 -12.10
CA PRO A 222 29.54 15.49 -10.65
C PRO A 222 29.27 16.85 -9.98
N ASP A 223 29.41 17.95 -10.71
CA ASP A 223 29.22 19.32 -10.22
C ASP A 223 27.76 19.76 -10.17
N LYS A 224 26.82 18.96 -10.70
CA LYS A 224 25.38 19.29 -10.71
C LYS A 224 24.58 18.39 -9.77
N GLN A 225 23.55 18.99 -9.18
CA GLN A 225 22.49 18.28 -8.46
C GLN A 225 21.16 18.58 -9.13
N TYR A 226 20.29 17.58 -9.17
CA TYR A 226 18.94 17.70 -9.72
C TYR A 226 17.93 17.28 -8.66
N PHE A 227 16.80 17.99 -8.63
CA PHE A 227 15.70 17.62 -7.77
C PHE A 227 14.76 16.65 -8.51
N PHE A 228 14.44 15.52 -7.88
CA PHE A 228 13.33 14.67 -8.30
C PHE A 228 12.29 14.64 -7.20
N ALA A 229 11.04 14.96 -7.53
CA ALA A 229 9.90 14.69 -6.66
C ALA A 229 9.60 13.18 -6.63
N GLN A 230 9.01 12.69 -5.55
CA GLN A 230 8.56 11.30 -5.46
C GLN A 230 7.59 10.97 -6.62
N GLY A 231 7.87 9.87 -7.32
CA GLY A 231 7.16 9.46 -8.51
C GLY A 231 7.63 10.10 -9.82
N ALA A 232 8.48 11.13 -9.78
CA ALA A 232 9.02 11.71 -11.00
C ALA A 232 9.97 10.73 -11.69
N MET A 233 9.82 10.57 -13.01
CA MET A 233 10.70 9.71 -13.80
C MET A 233 12.08 10.37 -13.92
N ALA A 234 13.13 9.67 -13.47
CA ALA A 234 14.50 10.13 -13.65
C ALA A 234 14.82 10.17 -15.15
N PHE A 235 15.42 11.27 -15.61
CA PHE A 235 15.86 11.39 -17.00
C PHE A 235 17.25 10.79 -17.19
N ASP A 236 17.58 10.49 -18.44
CA ASP A 236 18.95 10.19 -18.84
C ASP A 236 19.70 11.46 -19.23
N VAL A 237 20.95 11.60 -18.79
CA VAL A 237 21.77 12.75 -19.18
C VAL A 237 21.95 12.80 -20.69
N GLN A 238 22.08 14.00 -21.25
CA GLN A 238 22.19 14.18 -22.68
C GLN A 238 23.37 13.38 -23.26
N GLY A 239 23.07 12.53 -24.25
CA GLY A 239 24.04 11.66 -24.90
C GLY A 239 24.20 10.27 -24.27
N ALA A 240 23.57 10.00 -23.11
CA ALA A 240 23.50 8.65 -22.56
C ALA A 240 22.44 7.80 -23.27
N GLU A 241 22.64 6.48 -23.26
CA GLU A 241 21.64 5.54 -23.74
C GLU A 241 20.42 5.53 -22.78
N PRO A 242 19.20 5.33 -23.29
CA PRO A 242 17.99 5.30 -22.46
C PRO A 242 18.09 4.26 -21.32
N GLY A 243 17.81 4.70 -20.10
CA GLY A 243 17.80 3.88 -18.89
C GLY A 243 19.18 3.59 -18.28
N THR A 244 20.24 4.24 -18.74
CA THR A 244 21.62 3.95 -18.29
C THR A 244 22.15 4.94 -17.27
N THR A 245 21.54 6.13 -17.15
CA THR A 245 21.98 7.12 -16.17
C THR A 245 21.72 6.63 -14.75
N ILE A 246 22.75 6.67 -13.92
CA ILE A 246 22.68 6.28 -12.51
C ILE A 246 22.67 7.55 -11.65
N TRP A 247 21.63 7.66 -10.83
CA TRP A 247 21.41 8.75 -9.90
C TRP A 247 21.61 8.27 -8.46
N HIS A 248 22.40 9.02 -7.70
CA HIS A 248 22.67 8.80 -6.29
C HIS A 248 21.99 9.89 -5.46
N LEU A 249 21.19 9.46 -4.49
CA LEU A 249 20.53 10.36 -3.55
C LEU A 249 21.57 11.03 -2.65
N ILE A 250 21.55 12.36 -2.60
CA ILE A 250 22.42 13.17 -1.73
C ILE A 250 21.70 13.51 -0.43
N ARG A 251 20.43 13.94 -0.53
CA ARG A 251 19.56 14.21 0.62
C ARG A 251 18.10 14.10 0.20
N GLU A 252 17.27 13.57 1.11
CA GLU A 252 15.82 13.59 0.99
C GLU A 252 15.28 15.01 1.19
N ALA A 253 14.11 15.27 0.64
CA ALA A 253 13.34 16.48 0.81
C ALA A 253 11.88 16.10 1.08
N GLU A 254 11.11 17.02 1.65
CA GLU A 254 9.68 16.80 1.84
C GLU A 254 8.95 16.61 0.51
N ASN A 255 7.86 15.85 0.53
CA ASN A 255 7.04 15.64 -0.65
C ASN A 255 6.26 16.90 -0.97
N ILE A 256 6.69 17.65 -1.99
CA ILE A 256 6.09 18.93 -2.41
C ILE A 256 4.81 18.73 -3.25
N THR A 257 4.15 17.58 -3.16
CA THR A 257 2.93 17.28 -3.93
C THR A 257 1.74 17.16 -3.00
N GLU A 258 1.24 18.32 -2.56
CA GLU A 258 -0.14 18.51 -2.14
C GLU A 258 -0.90 19.23 -3.26
#